data_AF-A0A1I8BDR7-F1
#
_entry.id   AF-A0A1I8BDR7-F1
#
_cell.length_a   1.000
_cell.length_b   1.000
_cell.length_c   1.000
_cell.angle_alpha   90.00
_cell.angle_beta   90.00
_cell.angle_gamma   90.00
#
_symmetry.space_group_name_H-M   'P 1'
#
loop_
_entity.id
_entity.type
_entity.pdbx_description
1 polymer ?
#
loop_
_entity_poly.entity_id
_entity_poly.type
_entity_poly.pdbx_seq_one_letter_code
_entity_poly.pdbx_strand_id
1 'polypeptide(L)'
;MFSDESKMEPENCKIEWKIYNLNKHAEYIQQDQFLTSKQFYNPKYPSVKWELRLYPGYNLNEDKSDILIYLNDGGGTYISLVQVGLKESNDYLKAKFVIYTLDEYGDKVYCCS
;
A
#
# COMPACT_ATOMS: atom_id res chain seq x y z
N MET A 1 -22.55 36.94 14.02
CA MET A 1 -22.33 35.85 13.05
C MET A 1 -20.84 35.67 12.98
N PHE A 2 -20.28 34.66 13.63
CA PHE A 2 -18.85 34.36 13.52
C PHE A 2 -18.70 33.41 12.35
N SER A 3 -18.15 33.89 11.23
CA SER A 3 -17.70 33.04 10.15
C SER A 3 -16.29 32.58 10.50
N ASP A 4 -16.19 31.33 10.92
CA ASP A 4 -14.94 30.59 10.91
C ASP A 4 -14.53 30.39 9.45
N GLU A 5 -13.50 31.12 9.00
CA GLU A 5 -12.92 30.98 7.66
C GLU A 5 -11.68 30.07 7.66
N SER A 6 -11.66 29.05 8.52
CA SER A 6 -10.70 27.96 8.40
C SER A 6 -11.06 27.07 7.21
N LYS A 7 -10.52 27.34 6.02
CA LYS A 7 -10.52 26.35 4.93
C LYS A 7 -9.46 25.29 5.23
N MET A 8 -9.88 24.15 5.78
CA MET A 8 -9.07 22.94 5.88
C MET A 8 -8.73 22.43 4.47
N GLU A 9 -7.44 22.37 4.17
CA GLU A 9 -6.92 21.79 2.92
C GLU A 9 -7.01 20.25 2.92
N PRO A 10 -7.04 19.60 1.74
CA PRO A 10 -7.62 18.28 1.60
C PRO A 10 -6.72 17.12 2.07
N GLU A 11 -7.23 16.39 3.06
CA GLU A 11 -7.67 14.99 2.95
C GLU A 11 -6.68 13.86 2.56
N ASN A 12 -5.40 14.12 2.28
CA ASN A 12 -4.50 13.10 1.72
C ASN A 12 -3.53 12.50 2.76
N CYS A 13 -3.60 11.17 2.96
CA CYS A 13 -2.56 10.42 3.65
C CYS A 13 -1.58 9.85 2.62
N LYS A 14 -0.27 10.13 2.79
CA LYS A 14 0.81 9.57 1.95
C LYS A 14 1.71 8.70 2.80
N ILE A 15 1.97 7.49 2.32
CA ILE A 15 3.06 6.64 2.82
C ILE A 15 4.07 6.43 1.70
N GLU A 16 5.35 6.48 2.06
CA GLU A 16 6.46 6.05 1.21
C GLU A 16 7.20 4.94 1.95
N TRP A 17 7.36 3.79 1.30
CA TRP A 17 7.95 2.62 1.92
C TRP A 17 9.14 2.12 1.09
N LYS A 18 10.33 2.29 1.65
CA LYS A 18 11.58 1.80 1.06
C LYS A 18 11.90 0.41 1.60
N ILE A 19 12.08 -0.54 0.69
CA ILE A 19 12.42 -1.94 1.01
C ILE A 19 13.86 -2.17 0.58
N TYR A 20 14.68 -2.60 1.52
CA TYR A 20 16.08 -2.95 1.28
C TYR A 20 16.22 -4.45 1.05
N ASN A 21 17.16 -4.86 0.19
CA ASN A 21 17.45 -6.27 -0.07
C ASN A 21 16.23 -7.09 -0.53
N LEU A 22 15.40 -6.54 -1.42
CA LEU A 22 14.16 -7.19 -1.90
C LEU A 22 14.40 -8.62 -2.42
N ASN A 23 15.50 -8.87 -3.13
CA ASN A 23 15.84 -10.21 -3.62
C ASN A 23 16.05 -11.22 -2.48
N LYS A 24 16.73 -10.83 -1.40
CA LYS A 24 16.89 -11.70 -0.22
C LYS A 24 15.54 -11.98 0.43
N HIS A 25 14.66 -10.98 0.48
CA HIS A 25 13.30 -11.20 0.96
C HIS A 25 12.55 -12.23 0.09
N ALA A 26 12.72 -12.20 -1.22
CA ALA A 26 12.14 -13.19 -2.12
C ALA A 26 12.69 -14.61 -1.93
N GLU A 27 13.95 -14.77 -1.50
CA GLU A 27 14.53 -16.08 -1.18
C GLU A 27 14.00 -16.70 0.11
N TYR A 28 13.69 -15.88 1.12
CA TYR A 28 13.33 -16.35 2.46
C TYR A 28 11.82 -16.36 2.76
N ILE A 29 11.04 -15.56 2.03
CA ILE A 29 9.60 -15.44 2.26
C ILE A 29 8.89 -16.55 1.51
N GLN A 30 8.15 -17.36 2.25
CA GLN A 30 7.39 -18.49 1.70
C GLN A 30 6.13 -17.99 0.99
N GLN A 31 5.51 -18.86 0.20
CA GLN A 31 4.21 -18.60 -0.40
C GLN A 31 3.19 -18.15 0.68
N ASP A 32 2.38 -17.13 0.36
CA ASP A 32 1.39 -16.49 1.24
C ASP A 32 1.95 -15.70 2.45
N GLN A 33 3.26 -15.64 2.62
CA GLN A 33 3.89 -14.71 3.57
C GLN A 33 4.09 -13.33 2.93
N PHE A 34 4.11 -12.30 3.77
CA PHE A 34 4.23 -10.92 3.33
C PHE A 34 5.09 -10.07 4.26
N LEU A 35 5.72 -9.05 3.70
CA LEU A 35 6.27 -7.92 4.43
C LEU A 35 5.17 -6.90 4.69
N THR A 36 5.19 -6.25 5.85
CA THR A 36 4.25 -5.18 6.20
C THR A 36 4.94 -3.84 6.30
N SER A 37 4.27 -2.79 5.82
CA SER A 37 4.67 -1.41 6.10
C SER A 37 4.32 -1.02 7.54
N LYS A 38 4.76 0.17 7.95
CA LYS A 38 4.15 0.86 9.10
C LYS A 38 2.66 1.11 8.82
N GLN A 39 1.84 1.02 9.85
CA GLN A 39 0.43 1.43 9.77
C GLN A 39 0.34 2.95 9.59
N PHE A 40 -0.60 3.37 8.77
CA PHE A 40 -0.89 4.79 8.51
C PHE A 40 -2.39 5.03 8.51
N TYR A 41 -2.79 6.28 8.71
CA TYR A 41 -4.19 6.66 8.79
C TYR A 41 -4.37 8.10 8.31
N ASN A 42 -5.59 8.41 7.86
CA ASN A 42 -5.96 9.80 7.60
C ASN A 42 -6.24 10.49 8.96
N PRO A 43 -5.62 11.64 9.28
CA PRO A 43 -5.90 12.35 10.53
C PRO A 43 -7.37 12.69 10.75
N LYS A 44 -8.16 12.83 9.68
CA LYS A 44 -9.63 13.03 9.73
C LYS A 44 -10.37 11.77 10.20
N TYR A 45 -9.80 10.58 9.97
CA TYR A 45 -10.36 9.27 10.32
C TYR A 45 -9.32 8.39 11.03
N PRO A 46 -8.86 8.77 12.24
CA PRO A 46 -7.74 8.11 12.91
C PRO A 46 -8.03 6.69 13.40
N SER A 47 -9.32 6.32 13.49
CA SER A 47 -9.77 4.95 13.75
C SER A 47 -9.57 4.02 12.56
N VAL A 48 -9.40 4.57 11.36
CA VAL A 48 -9.29 3.84 10.10
C VAL A 48 -7.82 3.72 9.74
N LYS A 49 -7.22 2.59 10.05
CA LYS A 49 -5.81 2.33 9.79
C LYS A 49 -5.64 1.47 8.56
N TRP A 50 -4.54 1.70 7.86
CA TRP A 50 -4.15 0.99 6.65
C TRP A 50 -2.70 0.54 6.77
N GLU A 51 -2.36 -0.53 6.08
CA GLU A 51 -0.98 -0.99 5.89
C GLU A 51 -0.79 -1.49 4.45
N LEU A 52 0.42 -1.37 3.94
CA LEU A 52 0.82 -2.05 2.70
C LEU A 52 1.37 -3.43 3.04
N ARG A 53 0.99 -4.41 2.23
CA ARG A 53 1.54 -5.76 2.29
C ARG A 53 2.24 -6.07 0.98
N LEU A 54 3.50 -6.50 1.07
CA LEU A 54 4.29 -6.91 -0.08
C LEU A 54 4.54 -8.41 -0.02
N TYR A 55 4.24 -9.09 -1.12
CA TYR A 55 4.32 -10.54 -1.27
C TYR A 55 5.40 -10.83 -2.33
N PRO A 56 6.64 -11.12 -1.90
CA PRO A 56 7.71 -11.52 -2.79
C PRO A 56 7.44 -12.91 -3.39
N GLY A 57 7.82 -13.15 -4.64
CA GLY A 57 7.80 -14.49 -5.22
C GLY A 57 6.41 -15.03 -5.53
N TYR A 58 5.43 -14.16 -5.79
CA TYR A 58 4.07 -14.58 -6.10
C TYR A 58 4.00 -15.27 -7.47
N ASN A 59 3.36 -16.44 -7.53
CA ASN A 59 3.10 -17.15 -8.77
C ASN A 59 1.99 -16.42 -9.55
N LEU A 60 2.33 -15.91 -10.74
CA LEU A 60 1.50 -15.07 -11.61
C LEU A 60 0.23 -15.74 -12.18
N ASN A 61 -0.09 -16.98 -11.77
CA ASN A 61 -1.23 -17.73 -12.30
C ASN A 61 -2.58 -17.37 -11.65
N GLU A 62 -2.60 -16.47 -10.67
CA GLU A 62 -3.85 -15.96 -10.10
C GLU A 62 -4.13 -14.54 -10.62
N ASP A 63 -5.21 -14.42 -11.39
CA ASP A 63 -5.81 -13.14 -11.83
C ASP A 63 -6.21 -12.31 -10.60
N LYS A 64 -5.30 -11.47 -10.10
CA LYS A 64 -5.61 -10.43 -9.11
C LYS A 64 -5.30 -9.06 -9.71
N SER A 65 -6.24 -8.13 -9.55
CA SER A 65 -6.27 -6.79 -10.13
C SER A 65 -5.29 -5.78 -9.50
N ASP A 66 -4.20 -6.26 -8.93
CA ASP A 66 -3.30 -5.46 -8.07
C ASP A 66 -1.92 -5.25 -8.71
N ILE A 67 -1.08 -4.43 -8.06
CA ILE A 67 0.23 -4.07 -8.60
C ILE A 67 1.19 -5.25 -8.54
N LEU A 68 1.68 -5.62 -9.73
CA LEU A 68 2.75 -6.59 -9.93
C LEU A 68 4.04 -5.86 -10.31
N ILE A 69 5.11 -6.13 -9.56
CA ILE A 69 6.46 -5.65 -9.81
C ILE A 69 7.29 -6.87 -10.23
N TYR A 70 7.76 -6.89 -11.47
CA TYR A 70 8.59 -8.00 -11.94
C TYR A 70 10.00 -7.91 -11.35
N LEU A 71 10.48 -9.02 -10.79
CA LEU A 71 11.88 -9.20 -10.43
C LEU A 71 12.61 -9.87 -11.60
N ASN A 72 13.91 -9.60 -11.71
CA ASN A 72 14.76 -10.04 -12.84
C ASN A 72 14.78 -11.56 -13.05
N ASP A 73 14.39 -12.35 -12.05
CA ASP A 73 14.52 -13.82 -12.05
C ASP A 73 13.20 -14.55 -12.42
N GLY A 74 12.24 -13.85 -13.04
CA GLY A 74 10.97 -14.45 -13.51
C GLY A 74 9.87 -14.58 -12.44
N GLY A 75 10.14 -14.12 -11.22
CA GLY A 75 9.15 -13.98 -10.15
C GLY A 75 8.53 -12.58 -10.10
N GLY A 76 7.25 -12.49 -9.73
CA GLY A 76 6.56 -11.23 -9.46
C GLY A 76 6.58 -10.89 -7.96
N THR A 77 6.61 -9.61 -7.64
CA THR A 77 6.32 -9.07 -6.32
C THR A 77 4.96 -8.39 -6.38
N TYR A 78 4.06 -8.77 -5.50
CA TYR A 78 2.71 -8.22 -5.43
C TYR A 78 2.59 -7.26 -4.25
N ILE A 79 1.89 -6.13 -4.41
CA ILE A 79 1.59 -5.18 -3.33
C ILE A 79 0.08 -5.01 -3.19
N SER A 80 -0.41 -5.12 -1.96
CA SER A 80 -1.80 -4.79 -1.59
C SER A 80 -1.88 -3.74 -0.50
N LEU A 81 -2.98 -2.99 -0.52
CA LEU A 81 -3.37 -2.08 0.55
C LEU A 81 -4.46 -2.75 1.38
N VAL A 82 -4.21 -2.91 2.67
CA VAL A 82 -5.12 -3.60 3.58
C VAL A 82 -5.57 -2.67 4.70
N GLN A 83 -6.88 -2.61 4.91
CA GLN A 83 -7.43 -1.94 6.08
C GLN A 83 -7.23 -2.81 7.32
N VAL A 84 -6.73 -2.22 8.40
CA VAL A 84 -6.45 -2.91 9.66
C VAL A 84 -7.08 -2.19 10.84
N GLY A 85 -7.38 -2.95 11.91
CA GLY A 85 -7.75 -2.38 13.20
C GLY A 85 -9.20 -1.91 13.34
N LEU A 86 -10.10 -2.17 12.39
CA LEU A 86 -11.54 -2.03 12.63
C LEU A 86 -12.04 -3.20 13.50
N LYS A 87 -12.50 -2.90 14.71
CA LYS A 87 -13.37 -3.80 15.47
C LYS A 87 -14.79 -3.65 14.92
N GLU A 88 -15.28 -4.66 14.22
CA GLU A 88 -16.71 -4.99 14.04
C GLU A 88 -17.69 -3.81 13.79
N SER A 89 -17.29 -2.77 13.06
CA SER A 89 -18.28 -1.84 12.51
C SER A 89 -18.61 -2.29 11.09
N ASN A 90 -19.88 -2.60 10.82
CA ASN A 90 -20.41 -2.93 9.50
C ASN A 90 -20.30 -1.78 8.47
N ASP A 91 -19.59 -0.70 8.80
CA ASP A 91 -19.34 0.44 7.93
C ASP A 91 -18.18 0.13 6.98
N TYR A 92 -18.53 -0.25 5.75
CA TYR A 92 -17.60 -0.36 4.64
C TYR A 92 -17.11 1.03 4.26
N LEU A 93 -15.84 1.31 4.54
CA LEU A 93 -15.23 2.57 4.16
C LEU A 93 -14.68 2.47 2.74
N LYS A 94 -15.22 3.29 1.83
CA LYS A 94 -14.70 3.42 0.46
C LYS A 94 -13.61 4.48 0.46
N ALA A 95 -12.38 4.06 0.18
CA ALA A 95 -11.25 4.95 -0.02
C ALA A 95 -10.80 4.90 -1.49
N LYS A 96 -10.42 6.05 -2.04
CA LYS A 96 -9.64 6.10 -3.27
C LYS A 96 -8.17 6.11 -2.87
N PHE A 97 -7.38 5.27 -3.53
CA PHE A 97 -5.95 5.20 -3.30
C PHE A 97 -5.22 5.13 -4.62
N VAL A 98 -3.95 5.51 -4.58
CA VAL A 98 -3.03 5.34 -5.71
C VAL A 98 -1.77 4.74 -5.14
N ILE A 99 -1.35 3.61 -5.70
CA ILE A 99 -0.09 2.97 -5.32
C ILE A 99 0.83 3.03 -6.53
N TYR A 100 2.07 3.40 -6.29
CA TYR A 100 3.09 3.47 -7.32
C TYR A 100 4.47 3.12 -6.80
N THR A 101 5.35 2.69 -7.71
CA THR A 101 6.78 2.52 -7.44
C THR A 101 7.55 3.76 -7.89
N LEU A 102 8.69 3.98 -7.24
CA LEU A 102 9.63 5.03 -7.59
C LEU A 102 10.92 4.40 -8.15
N ASP A 103 11.54 5.05 -9.13
CA ASP A 103 12.89 4.71 -9.58
C ASP A 103 13.98 5.31 -8.67
N GLU A 104 15.23 5.19 -9.08
CA GLU A 104 16.39 5.72 -8.37
C GLU A 104 16.43 7.27 -8.28
N TYR A 105 15.73 7.97 -9.17
CA TYR A 105 15.62 9.42 -9.21
C TYR A 105 14.41 9.94 -8.42
N GLY A 106 13.53 9.04 -7.97
CA GLY A 106 12.30 9.38 -7.28
C GLY A 106 11.12 9.64 -8.21
N ASP A 107 11.24 9.25 -9.49
CA ASP A 107 10.18 9.38 -10.48
C ASP A 107 9.26 8.15 -10.47
N LYS A 108 7.97 8.36 -10.79
CA LYS A 108 6.95 7.30 -10.78
C LYS A 108 7.11 6.38 -11.98
N VAL A 109 7.22 5.08 -11.74
CA VAL A 109 7.43 4.09 -12.82
C VAL A 109 6.18 3.27 -13.11
N TYR A 110 5.47 2.82 -12.08
CA TYR A 110 4.25 2.02 -12.22
C TYR A 110 3.15 2.58 -11.32
N CYS A 111 1.91 2.59 -11.79
CA CYS A 111 0.78 3.18 -11.06
C CYS A 111 -0.48 2.32 -11.26
N CYS A 112 -1.20 2.05 -10.17
CA CYS A 112 -2.57 1.50 -10.20
C CYS A 112 -3.50 2.43 -9.41
N SER A 113 -4.74 2.58 -9.89
CA SER A 113 -5.76 3.51 -9.40
C SER A 113 -7.12 2.85 -9.27
#